data_AF-T1CI68-F1
#
_entry.id   AF-T1CI68-F1
#
_cell.length_a   1.000
_cell.length_b   1.000
_cell.length_c   1.000
_cell.angle_alpha   90.00
_cell.angle_beta   90.00
_cell.angle_gamma   90.00
#
_symmetry.space_group_name_H-M   'P 1'
#
loop_
_entity.id
_entity.type
_entity.pdbx_description
1 polymer ?
#
loop_
_entity_poly.entity_id
_entity_poly.type
_entity_poly.pdbx_seq_one_letter_code
_entity_poly.pdbx_strand_id
1 'polypeptide(L)' 'KRWRSGFWQIARGAHVPVQLVYFDYPSKTIGFGPMLEMGPDLDAEMARIRAFYAPYRGKYRGA' A
#
# COMPACT_ATOMS: atom_id res chain seq x y z
N LYS A 1 4.79 1.43 -14.79
CA LYS A 1 5.93 1.04 -13.91
C LYS A 1 5.44 -0.03 -12.93
N ARG A 2 6.15 -1.14 -12.75
CA ARG A 2 5.80 -2.22 -11.81
C ARG A 2 6.02 -1.75 -10.36
N TRP A 3 5.08 -2.01 -9.46
CA TRP A 3 5.23 -1.68 -8.04
C TRP A 3 6.30 -2.57 -7.40
N ARG A 4 7.06 -2.04 -6.44
CA ARG A 4 8.03 -2.82 -5.66
C ARG A 4 7.28 -3.70 -4.66
N SER A 5 7.67 -4.97 -4.55
CA SER A 5 7.05 -5.97 -3.67
C SER A 5 7.94 -6.41 -2.50
N GLY A 6 9.11 -5.79 -2.30
CA GLY A 6 10.04 -6.19 -1.23
C GLY A 6 9.44 -6.15 0.17
N PHE A 7 8.52 -5.21 0.44
CA PHE A 7 7.82 -5.12 1.72
C PHE A 7 7.01 -6.39 2.04
N TRP A 8 6.43 -7.04 1.03
CA TRP A 8 5.63 -8.25 1.19
C TRP A 8 6.52 -9.42 1.64
N GLN A 9 7.72 -9.54 1.07
CA GLN A 9 8.68 -10.57 1.48
C GLN A 9 9.17 -10.35 2.91
N ILE A 10 9.48 -9.10 3.27
CA ILE A 10 9.93 -8.73 4.63
C ILE A 10 8.83 -9.01 5.66
N ALA A 11 7.61 -8.52 5.42
CA ALA A 11 6.49 -8.69 6.33
C ALA A 11 6.19 -10.16 6.61
N ARG A 12 6.17 -10.99 5.56
CA ARG A 12 5.97 -12.44 5.70
C ARG A 12 7.12 -13.15 6.41
N GLY A 13 8.37 -12.77 6.10
CA GLY A 13 9.55 -13.38 6.73
C GLY A 13 9.72 -13.01 8.20
N ALA A 14 9.24 -11.83 8.60
CA ALA A 14 9.30 -11.36 9.98
C ALA A 14 8.00 -11.60 10.78
N HIS A 15 6.94 -12.12 10.14
CA HIS A 15 5.61 -12.30 10.74
C HIS A 15 5.06 -11.01 11.36
N VAL A 16 5.17 -9.90 10.62
CA VAL A 16 4.67 -8.59 11.05
C VAL A 16 3.65 -8.04 10.06
N PRO A 17 2.63 -7.31 10.52
CA PRO A 17 1.67 -6.69 9.64
C PRO A 17 2.24 -5.46 8.91
N VAL A 18 1.58 -5.08 7.82
CA VAL A 18 1.90 -3.89 7.02
C VAL A 18 0.85 -2.80 7.27
N GLN A 19 1.29 -1.67 7.81
CA GLN A 19 0.45 -0.48 7.96
C GLN A 19 0.40 0.30 6.64
N LEU A 20 -0.79 0.51 6.08
CA LEU A 20 -0.97 1.37 4.92
C LEU A 20 -1.07 2.84 5.35
N VAL A 21 -0.37 3.74 4.67
CA VAL A 21 -0.37 5.18 4.96
C VAL A 21 -0.41 5.93 3.65
N TYR A 22 -1.26 6.96 3.56
CA TYR A 22 -1.39 7.78 2.36
C TYR A 22 -1.23 9.27 2.65
N PHE A 23 -0.82 9.98 1.61
CA PHE A 23 -0.84 11.43 1.52
C PHE A 23 -1.83 11.82 0.43
N ASP A 24 -2.91 12.48 0.81
CA ASP A 24 -3.87 13.02 -0.14
C ASP A 24 -3.68 14.54 -0.26
N TYR A 25 -3.03 14.94 -1.36
CA TYR A 25 -2.66 16.33 -1.59
C TYR A 25 -3.85 17.27 -1.85
N PRO A 26 -4.92 16.87 -2.58
CA PRO A 26 -6.11 17.70 -2.75
C PRO A 26 -6.74 18.13 -1.43
N SER A 27 -6.91 17.20 -0.49
CA SER A 27 -7.45 17.49 0.85
C SER A 27 -6.40 17.96 1.86
N LYS A 28 -5.10 17.89 1.52
CA LYS A 28 -3.96 18.12 2.42
C LYS A 28 -4.02 17.25 3.68
N THR A 29 -4.46 16.01 3.53
CA THR A 29 -4.57 15.06 4.65
C THR A 29 -3.54 13.95 4.57
N ILE A 30 -3.17 13.46 5.76
CA ILE A 30 -2.43 12.21 5.94
C ILE A 30 -3.39 11.26 6.65
N GLY A 31 -3.48 10.03 6.17
CA GLY A 31 -4.34 9.03 6.78
C GLY A 31 -3.64 7.69 6.93
N PHE A 32 -4.08 6.97 7.96
CA PHE A 32 -3.68 5.60 8.25
C PHE A 32 -4.81 4.67 7.80
N GLY A 33 -4.48 3.74 6.93
CA GLY A 33 -5.38 2.68 6.48
C GLY A 33 -5.46 1.53 7.47
N PRO A 34 -6.05 0.39 7.04
CA PRO A 34 -6.01 -0.82 7.84
C PRO A 34 -4.58 -1.37 7.92
N MET A 35 -4.30 -2.04 9.03
CA MET A 35 -3.12 -2.88 9.20
C MET A 35 -3.39 -4.24 8.55
N LEU A 36 -2.52 -4.67 7.64
CA LEU A 36 -2.73 -5.85 6.82
C LEU A 36 -1.74 -6.97 7.15
N GLU A 37 -2.25 -8.17 7.42
CA GLU A 37 -1.46 -9.40 7.35
C GLU A 37 -1.26 -9.81 5.88
N MET A 38 -0.05 -10.22 5.53
CA MET A 38 0.32 -10.54 4.15
C MET A 38 0.11 -12.03 3.83
N GLY A 39 -0.84 -12.32 2.95
CA GLY A 39 -1.10 -13.66 2.44
C GLY A 39 -0.04 -14.19 1.47
N PRO A 40 -0.14 -15.47 1.06
CA PRO A 40 0.85 -16.13 0.21
C PRO A 40 0.79 -15.70 -1.27
N ASP A 41 -0.32 -15.11 -1.72
CA ASP A 41 -0.51 -14.65 -3.09
C ASP A 41 -0.12 -13.17 -3.22
N LEU A 42 1.05 -12.92 -3.80
CA LEU A 42 1.56 -11.57 -4.01
C LEU A 42 0.66 -10.74 -4.93
N ASP A 43 0.09 -11.32 -5.98
CA ASP A 43 -0.70 -10.56 -6.94
C ASP A 43 -2.04 -10.11 -6.33
N ALA A 44 -2.66 -10.98 -5.52
CA ALA A 44 -3.84 -10.66 -4.74
C ALA A 44 -3.57 -9.55 -3.70
N GLU A 45 -2.48 -9.64 -2.93
CA GLU A 45 -2.10 -8.61 -1.95
C GLU A 45 -1.83 -7.27 -2.63
N MET A 46 -1.09 -7.29 -3.74
CA MET A 46 -0.80 -6.06 -4.48
C MET A 46 -2.06 -5.47 -5.12
N ALA A 47 -3.03 -6.29 -5.55
CA ALA A 47 -4.32 -5.81 -6.03
C ALA A 47 -5.13 -5.13 -4.92
N ARG A 48 -5.19 -5.73 -3.73
CA ARG A 48 -5.84 -5.19 -2.55
C ARG A 48 -5.23 -3.84 -2.13
N ILE A 49 -3.90 -3.75 -2.08
CA ILE A 49 -3.19 -2.52 -1.73
C ILE A 49 -3.43 -1.42 -2.79
N ARG A 50 -3.45 -1.78 -4.08
CA ARG A 50 -3.79 -0.82 -5.15
C ARG A 50 -5.22 -0.31 -5.03
N ALA A 51 -6.18 -1.18 -4.73
CA ALA A 51 -7.57 -0.78 -4.53
C ALA A 51 -7.70 0.20 -3.36
N PHE A 52 -6.98 -0.04 -2.25
CA PHE A 52 -6.93 0.89 -1.12
C PHE A 52 -6.38 2.27 -1.51
N TYR A 53 -5.31 2.34 -2.31
CA TYR A 53 -4.71 3.63 -2.72
C TYR A 53 -5.41 4.33 -3.89
N ALA A 54 -6.38 3.67 -4.55
CA ALA A 54 -7.09 4.21 -5.70
C ALA A 54 -7.74 5.59 -5.48
N PRO A 55 -8.47 5.86 -4.37
CA PRO A 55 -9.14 7.14 -4.16
C PRO A 55 -8.18 8.29 -3.83
N TYR A 56 -6.96 8.03 -3.38
CA TYR A 56 -6.04 9.07 -2.91
C TYR A 56 -5.11 9.58 -4.02
N ARG A 57 -4.79 10.88 -3.97
CA ARG A 57 -3.97 11.55 -4.98
C ARG A 57 -2.67 12.07 -4.37
N GLY A 58 -1.56 11.40 -4.71
CA GLY A 58 -0.21 11.87 -4.41
C GLY A 58 0.20 13.07 -5.27
N LYS A 59 1.22 13.81 -4.82
CA LYS A 59 1.72 15.05 -5.43
C LYS A 59 2.06 14.94 -6.92
N TYR A 60 2.68 13.83 -7.31
CA TYR A 60 3.22 13.59 -8.66
C TYR A 60 2.46 12.50 -9.42
N ARG A 61 1.16 12.35 -9.16
CA ARG A 61 0.36 11.30 -9.80
C ARG A 61 0.28 11.55 -11.32
N GLY A 62 1.01 10.75 -12.10
CA GLY A 62 1.03 10.80 -13.57
C GLY A 62 2.19 11.60 -14.18
N ALA A 63 3.11 12.12 -13.36
CA ALA A 63 4.36 12.75 -13.80
C ALA A 63 5.51 11.74 -13.95
#